data_AF-A0A9E0X1N3-F1
#
_entry.id   AF-A0A9E0X1N3-F1
#
_cell.length_a   1.000
_cell.length_b   1.000
_cell.length_c   1.000
_cell.angle_alpha   90.00
_cell.angle_beta   90.00
_cell.angle_gamma   90.00
#
_symmetry.space_group_name_H-M   'P 1'
#
loop_
_entity.id
_entity.type
_entity.pdbx_description
1 polymer ?
#
loop_
_entity_poly.entity_id
_entity_poly.type
_entity_poly.pdbx_seq_one_letter_code
_entity_poly.pdbx_strand_id
1 'polypeptide(L)'
;MQMKADAGATKASATGIVKTVDVATGTMTISEDPVPSLNWPAMIMTFKATPAQLASVHAGQKVAFSFVSKGMDGTLTRIEPAK
;
A
#
# COMPACT_ATOMS: atom_id res chain seq x y z
N MET A 1 2.19 7.95 -29.71
CA MET A 1 3.10 7.39 -28.70
C MET A 1 2.44 7.57 -27.34
N GLN A 2 2.24 6.47 -26.60
CA GLN A 2 1.48 6.44 -25.36
C GLN A 2 2.09 7.40 -24.34
N MET A 3 1.22 8.18 -23.69
CA MET A 3 1.58 9.13 -22.65
C MET A 3 2.42 8.42 -21.59
N LYS A 4 3.72 8.76 -21.54
CA LYS A 4 4.47 8.74 -20.28
C LYS A 4 3.65 9.61 -19.33
N ALA A 5 2.90 8.98 -18.43
CA ALA A 5 2.43 9.69 -17.26
C ALA A 5 3.70 10.15 -16.54
N ASP A 6 3.97 11.44 -16.61
CA ASP A 6 4.74 12.16 -15.61
C ASP A 6 4.10 11.75 -14.27
N ALA A 7 4.66 10.74 -13.62
CA ALA A 7 4.06 10.13 -12.46
C ALA A 7 4.29 11.06 -11.27
N GLY A 8 3.56 12.16 -11.27
CA GLY A 8 3.28 12.94 -10.08
C GLY A 8 2.75 11.98 -9.02
N ALA A 9 3.33 12.09 -7.83
CA ALA A 9 2.90 11.34 -6.65
C ALA A 9 1.37 11.41 -6.50
N THR A 10 0.68 10.28 -6.67
CA THR A 10 -0.77 10.18 -6.55
C THR A 10 -1.12 9.64 -5.17
N LYS A 11 -1.94 10.36 -4.41
CA LYS A 11 -2.44 9.90 -3.11
C LYS A 11 -3.68 9.05 -3.29
N ALA A 12 -3.71 7.88 -2.68
CA ALA A 12 -4.88 7.00 -2.68
C ALA A 12 -5.05 6.34 -1.31
N SER A 13 -6.21 5.71 -1.12
CA SER A 13 -6.51 4.90 0.07
C SER A 13 -7.18 3.61 -0.37
N ALA A 14 -6.89 2.54 0.35
CA ALA A 14 -7.34 1.19 0.04
C ALA A 14 -7.54 0.38 1.34
N THR A 15 -8.20 -0.76 1.21
CA THR A 15 -8.27 -1.79 2.24
C THR A 15 -7.60 -3.05 1.74
N GLY A 16 -7.13 -3.89 2.66
CA GLY A 16 -6.51 -5.14 2.27
C GLY A 16 -6.09 -5.99 3.46
N ILE A 17 -5.42 -7.10 3.17
CA ILE A 17 -4.87 -8.02 4.17
C ILE A 17 -3.35 -7.98 4.10
N VAL A 18 -2.71 -7.70 5.23
CA VAL A 18 -1.25 -7.77 5.35
C VAL A 18 -0.81 -9.22 5.12
N LYS A 19 0.02 -9.46 4.11
CA LYS A 19 0.58 -10.78 3.81
C LYS A 19 1.89 -11.00 4.54
N THR A 20 2.78 -10.01 4.48
CA THR A 20 4.11 -10.06 5.10
C THR A 20 4.53 -8.68 5.58
N VAL A 21 5.34 -8.66 6.64
CA VAL A 21 5.97 -7.45 7.19
C VAL A 21 7.47 -7.72 7.21
N ASP A 22 8.24 -6.92 6.47
CA ASP A 22 9.69 -7.03 6.40
C ASP A 22 10.33 -5.77 6.99
N VAL A 23 10.68 -5.88 8.28
CA VAL A 23 11.33 -4.81 9.03
C VAL A 23 12.77 -4.59 8.58
N ALA A 24 13.44 -5.61 8.02
CA ALA A 24 14.81 -5.50 7.56
C ALA A 24 14.90 -4.61 6.31
N THR A 25 13.93 -4.73 5.40
CA THR A 25 13.88 -3.90 4.17
C THR A 25 13.00 -2.66 4.31
N GLY A 26 12.24 -2.52 5.40
CA GLY A 26 11.34 -1.39 5.61
C GLY A 26 10.10 -1.45 4.72
N THR A 27 9.62 -2.66 4.41
CA THR A 27 8.51 -2.88 3.48
C THR A 27 7.46 -3.81 4.05
N MET A 28 6.24 -3.74 3.51
CA MET A 28 5.19 -4.72 3.78
C MET A 28 4.42 -5.06 2.52
N THR A 29 4.04 -6.32 2.39
CA THR A 29 3.20 -6.78 1.27
C THR A 29 1.76 -6.84 1.74
N ILE A 30 0.88 -6.18 1.00
CA ILE A 30 -0.56 -6.13 1.28
C ILE A 30 -1.28 -6.72 0.06
N SER A 31 -2.21 -7.63 0.32
CA SER A 31 -3.20 -8.04 -0.67
C SER A 31 -4.33 -7.04 -0.61
N GLU A 32 -4.31 -6.08 -1.54
CA GLU A 32 -5.28 -5.01 -1.61
C GLU A 32 -6.58 -5.50 -2.23
N ASP A 33 -7.68 -5.00 -1.69
CA ASP A 33 -8.97 -5.01 -2.37
C ASP A 33 -8.93 -4.05 -3.57
N PRO A 34 -9.88 -4.15 -4.52
CA PRO A 34 -9.94 -3.20 -5.63
C PRO A 34 -9.95 -1.76 -5.13
N VAL A 35 -9.23 -0.88 -5.83
CA VAL A 35 -9.13 0.56 -5.51
C VAL A 35 -9.83 1.35 -6.62
N PRO A 36 -11.13 1.63 -6.51
CA PRO A 36 -11.91 2.25 -7.59
C PRO A 36 -11.42 3.65 -7.93
N SER A 37 -10.85 4.37 -6.96
CA SER A 37 -10.31 5.71 -7.17
C SER A 37 -9.11 5.75 -8.12
N LEU A 38 -8.41 4.63 -8.29
CA LEU A 38 -7.29 4.47 -9.21
C LEU A 38 -7.59 3.51 -10.38
N ASN A 39 -8.81 2.98 -10.47
CA ASN A 39 -9.17 1.86 -11.37
C ASN A 39 -8.22 0.65 -11.25
N TRP A 40 -7.74 0.38 -10.04
CA TRP A 40 -6.87 -0.78 -9.79
C TRP A 40 -7.72 -2.00 -9.39
N PRO A 41 -7.45 -3.18 -9.99
CA PRO A 41 -8.08 -4.42 -9.54
C PRO A 41 -7.54 -4.84 -8.17
N ALA A 42 -8.15 -5.85 -7.55
CA ALA A 42 -7.55 -6.51 -6.40
C ALA A 42 -6.18 -7.07 -6.81
N MET A 43 -5.12 -6.71 -6.07
CA MET A 43 -3.77 -7.14 -6.38
C MET A 43 -2.90 -7.18 -5.12
N ILE A 44 -1.76 -7.86 -5.23
CA ILE A 44 -0.77 -7.94 -4.17
C ILE A 44 0.34 -6.94 -4.50
N MET A 45 0.56 -5.99 -3.60
CA MET A 45 1.61 -4.97 -3.77
C MET A 45 2.48 -4.87 -2.52
N THR A 46 3.74 -4.49 -2.74
CA THR A 46 4.70 -4.18 -1.69
C THR A 46 4.80 -2.68 -1.51
N PHE A 47 4.62 -2.23 -0.27
CA PHE A 47 4.68 -0.83 0.11
C PHE A 47 5.87 -0.57 1.00
N LYS A 48 6.51 0.59 0.80
CA LYS A 48 7.46 1.15 1.75
C LYS A 48 6.70 1.68 2.95
N ALA A 49 7.20 1.40 4.15
CA ALA A 49 6.58 1.83 5.40
C ALA A 49 7.66 2.18 6.43
N THR A 50 7.29 3.03 7.38
CA THR A 50 8.17 3.35 8.52
C THR A 50 8.19 2.20 9.53
N PRO A 51 9.24 2.06 10.35
CA PRO A 51 9.29 1.03 11.39
C PRO A 51 8.08 1.05 12.34
N ALA A 52 7.56 2.24 12.66
CA ALA A 52 6.36 2.40 13.48
C ALA A 52 5.09 1.86 12.82
N GLN A 53 4.95 2.04 11.50
CA GLN A 53 3.83 1.50 10.71
C GLN A 53 3.95 -0.03 10.57
N LEU A 54 5.16 -0.57 10.41
CA LEU A 54 5.39 -2.01 10.35
C LEU A 54 5.09 -2.69 11.69
N ALA A 55 5.36 -2.01 12.81
CA ALA A 55 5.08 -2.51 14.15
C ALA A 55 3.62 -2.38 14.59
N SER A 56 2.81 -1.56 13.91
CA SER A 56 1.40 -1.35 14.27
C SER A 56 0.46 -2.44 13.74
N VAL A 57 0.94 -3.30 12.83
CA VAL A 57 0.16 -4.34 12.16
C VAL A 57 0.95 -5.65 12.04
N HIS A 58 0.27 -6.75 11.74
CA HIS A 58 0.88 -8.06 11.57
C HIS A 58 0.29 -8.82 10.37
N ALA A 59 1.01 -9.84 9.90
CA ALA A 59 0.53 -10.70 8.82
C ALA A 59 -0.81 -11.38 9.18
N GLY A 60 -1.72 -11.45 8.22
CA GLY A 60 -3.10 -11.93 8.39
C GLY A 60 -4.09 -10.86 8.81
N GLN A 61 -3.63 -9.67 9.20
CA GLN A 61 -4.51 -8.60 9.66
C GLN A 61 -5.15 -7.85 8.49
N LYS A 62 -6.46 -7.57 8.61
CA LYS A 62 -7.16 -6.65 7.71
C LYS A 62 -6.85 -5.21 8.11
N VAL A 63 -6.48 -4.39 7.14
CA VAL A 63 -6.03 -3.01 7.34
C VAL A 63 -6.71 -2.05 6.38
N ALA A 64 -6.90 -0.82 6.83
CA ALA A 64 -7.20 0.33 6.00
C ALA A 64 -5.94 1.20 5.95
N PHE A 65 -5.55 1.64 4.76
CA PHE A 65 -4.30 2.38 4.59
C PHE A 65 -4.40 3.42 3.49
N SER A 66 -3.55 4.43 3.62
CA SER A 66 -3.36 5.49 2.63
C SER A 66 -1.92 5.46 2.16
N PHE A 67 -1.71 5.69 0.88
CA PHE A 67 -0.40 5.66 0.26
C PHE A 67 -0.23 6.75 -0.78
N VAL A 68 1.02 7.06 -1.05
CA VAL A 68 1.43 7.81 -2.23
C VAL A 68 2.03 6.82 -3.22
N SER A 69 1.46 6.78 -4.42
CA SER A 69 2.01 6.02 -5.54
C SER A 69 2.82 6.93 -6.45
N LYS A 70 4.02 6.49 -6.81
CA LYS A 70 4.82 7.05 -7.90
C LYS A 70 5.04 5.94 -8.94
N GLY A 71 4.06 5.76 -9.83
CA GLY A 71 4.06 4.65 -10.78
C GLY A 71 3.68 3.34 -10.09
N MET A 72 4.63 2.39 -9.99
CA MET A 72 4.44 1.12 -9.26
C MET A 72 5.02 1.16 -7.84
N ASP A 73 5.72 2.24 -7.47
CA ASP A 73 6.28 2.40 -6.13
C ASP A 73 5.24 3.02 -5.19
N GLY A 74 4.76 2.23 -4.24
CA GLY A 74 3.86 2.67 -3.18
C GLY A 74 4.58 2.98 -1.87
N THR A 75 4.31 4.14 -1.27
CA THR A 75 4.78 4.49 0.08
C THR A 75 3.61 4.76 1.00
N LEU A 76 3.51 4.05 2.12
CA LEU A 76 2.45 4.24 3.11
C LEU A 76 2.59 5.58 3.82
N THR A 77 1.51 6.34 3.83
CA THR A 77 1.39 7.56 4.63
C THR A 77 0.60 7.32 5.91
N ARG A 78 -0.33 6.36 5.91
CA ARG A 78 -1.13 5.96 7.06
C ARG A 78 -1.53 4.49 6.95
N ILE A 79 -1.57 3.78 8.07
CA ILE A 79 -2.10 2.42 8.15
C ILE A 79 -2.73 2.20 9.52
N GLU A 80 -3.87 1.53 9.54
CA GLU A 80 -4.57 1.14 10.75
C GLU A 80 -5.31 -0.19 10.56
N PRO A 81 -5.53 -0.97 11.63
CA PRO A 81 -6.41 -2.14 11.57
C PRO A 81 -7.81 -1.73 11.10
N ALA A 82 -8.33 -2.44 10.10
CA ALA A 82 -9.72 -2.29 9.70
C ALA A 82 -10.61 -2.97 10.75
N LYS A 83 -11.64 -2.27 11.21
CA LYS A 83 -12.68 -2.83 12.09
C LYS A 83 -13.53 -3.87 11.38
#